data_AF-A0A966P6V2-F1
#
_entry.id   AF-A0A966P6V2-F1
#
_cell.length_a   1.000
_cell.length_b   1.000
_cell.length_c   1.000
_cell.angle_alpha   90.00
_cell.angle_beta   90.00
_cell.angle_gamma   90.00
#
_symmetry.space_group_name_H-M   'P 1'
#
loop_
_entity.id
_entity.type
_entity.pdbx_description
1 polymer ?
#
loop_
_entity_poly.entity_id
_entity_poly.type
_entity_poly.pdbx_seq_one_letter_code
_entity_poly.pdbx_strand_id
1 'polypeptide(L)'
;MTFGGITGSIDADLVLQILATKVECCDFIEFATDDIAGDSVGFFKASGLGYENFGTFEVSEANDSLVIKWDSKQRIVAFEINNDLLTFLYLEDSIPVEEGWRKQLYGKNPH
;
A
#
# COMPACT_ATOMS: atom_id res chain seq x y z
N MET A 1 5.69 29.23 25.44
CA MET A 1 6.34 28.48 24.34
C MET A 1 6.90 27.20 24.91
N THR A 2 6.20 26.09 24.64
CA THR A 2 6.71 24.74 24.87
C THR A 2 6.03 23.87 23.83
N PHE A 3 6.74 23.55 22.75
CA PHE A 3 6.28 22.56 21.78
C PHE A 3 6.60 21.19 22.39
N GLY A 4 5.56 20.47 22.80
CA GLY A 4 5.68 19.04 23.11
C GLY A 4 5.88 18.30 21.79
N GLY A 5 7.09 17.75 21.59
CA GLY A 5 7.38 16.90 20.46
C GLY A 5 6.54 15.63 20.55
N ILE A 6 5.65 15.45 19.59
CA ILE A 6 5.04 14.15 19.31
C ILE A 6 5.98 13.50 18.30
N THR A 7 6.86 12.63 18.79
CA THR A 7 7.56 11.67 17.92
C THR A 7 6.51 10.67 17.45
N GLY A 8 5.85 10.98 16.33
CA GLY A 8 4.99 10.06 15.62
C GLY A 8 5.86 8.98 15.00
N SER A 9 6.05 7.88 15.74
CA SER A 9 6.33 6.59 15.10
C SER A 9 5.15 6.34 14.20
N ILE A 10 5.40 6.16 12.91
CA ILE A 10 4.43 5.53 12.01
C ILE A 10 4.03 4.24 12.72
N ASP A 11 2.75 4.16 13.07
CA ASP A 11 2.25 3.12 13.94
C ASP A 11 2.57 1.78 13.28
N ALA A 12 3.32 0.92 13.98
CA ALA A 12 3.55 -0.45 13.51
C ALA A 12 2.20 -1.18 13.25
N ASP A 13 1.12 -0.70 13.88
CA ASP A 13 -0.26 -1.10 13.64
C ASP A 13 -0.78 -0.74 12.24
N LEU A 14 -0.33 0.36 11.61
CA LEU A 14 -0.72 0.72 10.24
C LEU A 14 -0.06 -0.22 9.23
N VAL A 15 1.22 -0.54 9.46
CA VAL A 15 1.97 -1.53 8.67
C VAL A 15 1.39 -2.94 8.83
N LEU A 16 1.02 -3.34 10.06
CA LEU A 16 0.41 -4.65 10.32
C LEU A 16 -0.95 -4.81 9.63
N GLN A 17 -1.70 -3.72 9.45
CA GLN A 17 -2.99 -3.74 8.74
C GLN A 17 -2.83 -4.02 7.25
N ILE A 18 -1.71 -3.62 6.64
CA ILE A 18 -1.38 -3.75 5.22
C ILE A 18 -0.79 -5.14 4.87
N LEU A 19 -0.33 -5.91 5.86
CA LEU A 19 0.25 -7.23 5.61
C LEU A 19 -0.81 -8.28 5.14
N ALA A 20 -0.51 -8.85 3.97
CA ALA A 20 -1.14 -9.95 3.23
C ALA A 20 -2.48 -9.65 2.53
N THR A 21 -2.40 -9.33 1.23
CA THR A 21 -3.52 -8.92 0.37
C THR A 21 -3.63 -9.83 -0.87
N LYS A 22 -4.82 -10.38 -1.15
CA LYS A 22 -5.08 -11.28 -2.28
C LYS A 22 -6.59 -11.45 -2.63
N VAL A 23 -7.24 -10.62 -3.46
CA VAL A 23 -8.49 -10.95 -4.23
C VAL A 23 -8.73 -9.82 -5.28
N GLU A 24 -9.28 -9.97 -6.50
CA GLU A 24 -10.05 -11.00 -7.22
C GLU A 24 -9.27 -11.68 -8.36
N CYS A 25 -9.73 -12.86 -8.79
CA CYS A 25 -8.91 -13.97 -9.29
C CYS A 25 -7.72 -13.58 -10.19
N CYS A 26 -6.54 -13.69 -9.57
CA CYS A 26 -5.15 -13.68 -10.07
C CYS A 26 -4.33 -12.42 -9.76
N ASP A 27 -4.96 -11.32 -9.36
CA ASP A 27 -4.27 -10.06 -9.13
C ASP A 27 -4.03 -9.83 -7.63
N PHE A 28 -2.76 -9.65 -7.25
CA PHE A 28 -2.26 -9.64 -5.88
C PHE A 28 -1.31 -8.47 -5.70
N ILE A 29 -1.36 -7.81 -4.55
CA ILE A 29 -0.36 -6.83 -4.16
C ILE A 29 0.11 -7.14 -2.75
N GLU A 30 1.41 -7.32 -2.60
CA GLU A 30 2.05 -7.58 -1.32
C GLU A 30 2.90 -6.37 -0.96
N PHE A 31 2.80 -5.90 0.28
CA PHE A 31 3.66 -4.84 0.81
C PHE A 31 4.54 -5.42 1.91
N ALA A 32 5.79 -4.94 1.95
CA ALA A 32 6.75 -5.26 3.00
C ALA A 32 7.49 -3.98 3.40
N THR A 33 7.76 -3.79 4.68
CA THR A 33 8.68 -2.74 5.14
C THR A 33 10.11 -3.09 4.76
N ASP A 34 10.97 -2.09 4.66
CA ASP A 34 12.40 -2.33 4.62
C ASP A 34 13.00 -2.42 6.04
N ASP A 35 14.34 -2.51 6.12
CA ASP A 35 15.08 -2.62 7.39
C ASP A 35 15.33 -1.25 8.07
N ILE A 36 14.87 -0.14 7.47
CA ILE A 36 15.10 1.22 7.96
C ILE A 36 13.96 1.61 8.90
N ALA A 37 14.21 1.47 10.19
CA ALA A 37 13.24 1.87 11.20
C ALA A 37 12.95 3.39 11.14
N GLY A 38 11.66 3.72 11.07
CA GLY A 38 11.17 5.09 11.21
C GLY A 38 11.07 5.89 9.91
N ASP A 39 11.32 5.28 8.77
CA ASP A 39 10.86 5.83 7.49
C ASP A 39 9.51 5.21 7.08
N SER A 40 8.85 5.86 6.13
CA SER A 40 7.57 5.41 5.56
C SER A 40 7.77 4.52 4.33
N VAL A 41 8.96 3.94 4.14
CA VAL A 41 9.36 3.33 2.89
C VAL A 41 9.27 1.82 2.99
N GLY A 42 8.92 1.19 1.87
CA GLY A 42 8.91 -0.25 1.77
C GLY A 42 8.90 -0.73 0.33
N PHE A 43 8.76 -2.04 0.19
CA PHE A 43 8.67 -2.73 -1.09
C PHE A 43 7.25 -3.20 -1.35
N PHE A 44 6.87 -3.19 -2.63
CA PHE A 44 5.66 -3.87 -3.05
C PHE A 44 5.94 -4.86 -4.18
N LYS A 45 5.12 -5.89 -4.23
CA LYS A 45 5.03 -6.84 -5.34
C LYS A 45 3.58 -6.93 -5.79
N ALA A 46 3.28 -6.44 -6.98
CA ALA A 46 2.00 -6.64 -7.64
C ALA A 46 2.12 -7.75 -8.70
N SER A 47 1.21 -8.71 -8.72
CA SER A 47 1.22 -9.81 -9.70
C SER A 47 -0.20 -10.11 -10.15
N GLY A 48 -0.41 -10.25 -11.45
CA GLY A 48 -1.73 -10.43 -12.04
C GLY A 48 -1.70 -11.09 -13.41
N LEU A 49 -2.87 -11.37 -13.98
CA LEU A 49 -2.94 -11.89 -15.36
C LEU A 49 -2.51 -10.81 -16.35
N GLY A 50 -1.28 -10.94 -16.86
CA GLY A 50 -0.71 -10.03 -17.85
C GLY A 50 0.18 -8.92 -17.28
N TYR A 51 0.47 -8.92 -15.98
CA TYR A 51 1.44 -7.99 -15.39
C TYR A 51 2.07 -8.56 -14.11
N GLU A 52 3.35 -8.25 -13.90
CA GLU A 52 4.05 -8.44 -12.64
C GLU A 52 4.93 -7.19 -12.45
N ASN A 53 4.64 -6.42 -11.41
CA ASN A 53 5.38 -5.21 -11.06
C ASN A 53 6.00 -5.38 -9.68
N PHE A 54 7.23 -4.93 -9.52
CA PHE A 54 7.92 -4.85 -8.25
C PHE A 54 8.49 -3.45 -8.11
N GLY A 55 8.53 -2.95 -6.89
CA GLY A 55 8.98 -1.59 -6.68
C GLY A 55 8.98 -1.18 -5.23
N THR A 56 9.02 0.12 -5.01
CA THR A 56 8.95 0.72 -3.69
C THR A 56 7.70 1.54 -3.53
N PHE A 57 7.26 1.66 -2.28
CA PHE A 57 6.23 2.60 -1.89
C PHE A 57 6.75 3.49 -0.76
N GLU A 58 6.19 4.69 -0.67
CA GLU A 58 6.44 5.64 0.41
C GLU A 58 5.11 6.21 0.88
N VAL A 59 4.81 6.10 2.17
CA VAL A 59 3.58 6.64 2.77
C VAL A 59 3.80 8.11 3.14
N SER A 60 2.97 9.00 2.59
CA SER A 60 2.92 10.40 2.98
C SER A 60 1.81 10.63 3.99
N GLU A 61 2.15 10.61 5.29
CA GLU A 61 1.19 10.86 6.39
C GLU A 61 0.53 12.24 6.30
N ALA A 62 1.20 13.22 5.72
CA ALA A 62 0.67 14.58 5.60
C ALA A 62 -0.50 14.67 4.59
N ASN A 63 -0.59 13.73 3.64
CA ASN A 63 -1.49 13.81 2.49
C ASN A 63 -2.35 12.56 2.30
N ASP A 64 -2.33 11.61 3.25
CA ASP A 64 -3.02 10.31 3.13
C ASP A 64 -2.83 9.66 1.75
N SER A 65 -1.58 9.67 1.27
CA SER A 65 -1.24 9.20 -0.07
C SER A 65 -0.01 8.30 -0.07
N LEU A 66 0.05 7.43 -1.06
CA LEU A 66 1.17 6.56 -1.36
C LEU A 66 1.88 7.05 -2.61
N VAL A 67 3.20 7.16 -2.54
CA VAL A 67 4.05 7.30 -3.71
C VAL A 67 4.56 5.91 -4.10
N ILE A 68 4.06 5.37 -5.20
CA ILE A 68 4.42 4.05 -5.72
C ILE A 68 5.40 4.23 -6.88
N LYS A 69 6.56 3.56 -6.82
CA LYS A 69 7.63 3.64 -7.82
C LYS A 69 7.97 2.25 -8.32
N TRP A 70 7.96 2.05 -9.64
CA TRP A 70 8.37 0.80 -10.27
C TRP A 70 9.01 1.10 -11.63
N ASP A 71 10.05 0.36 -12.00
CA ASP A 71 10.87 0.65 -13.16
C ASP A 71 11.33 2.13 -13.21
N SER A 72 10.89 2.87 -14.24
CA SER A 72 11.09 4.31 -14.41
C SER A 72 9.78 5.11 -14.26
N LYS A 73 8.76 4.50 -13.67
CA LYS A 73 7.44 5.10 -13.45
C LYS A 73 7.25 5.42 -11.97
N GLN A 74 6.47 6.47 -11.73
CA GLN A 74 6.01 6.85 -10.41
C GLN A 74 4.53 7.21 -10.51
N ARG A 75 3.77 6.83 -9.49
CA ARG A 75 2.37 7.22 -9.33
C ARG A 75 2.15 7.68 -7.88
N ILE A 76 1.37 8.74 -7.72
CA ILE A 76 0.87 9.17 -6.42
C ILE A 76 -0.60 8.75 -6.38
N VAL A 77 -0.98 7.97 -5.38
CA VAL A 77 -2.36 7.49 -5.20
C VAL A 77 -2.84 7.93 -3.82
N ALA A 78 -4.08 8.41 -3.73
CA ALA A 78 -4.77 8.42 -2.45
C ALA A 78 -5.19 6.98 -2.13
N PHE A 79 -5.33 6.65 -0.84
CA PHE A 79 -5.72 5.32 -0.45
C PHE A 79 -6.74 5.33 0.69
N GLU A 80 -7.61 4.32 0.68
CA GLU A 80 -8.53 4.04 1.77
C GLU A 80 -8.36 2.58 2.19
N ILE A 81 -8.29 2.31 3.49
CA ILE A 81 -8.23 0.96 4.04
C ILE A 81 -9.51 0.72 4.83
N ASN A 82 -10.32 -0.24 4.38
CA ASN A 82 -11.54 -0.67 5.02
C ASN A 82 -11.51 -2.17 5.25
N ASN A 83 -11.47 -2.65 6.51
CA ASN A 83 -11.51 -4.08 6.90
C ASN A 83 -10.66 -5.04 6.04
N ASP A 84 -11.19 -5.49 4.91
CA ASP A 84 -10.64 -6.44 3.95
C ASP A 84 -10.36 -5.83 2.57
N LEU A 85 -10.38 -4.51 2.39
CA LEU A 85 -10.19 -3.84 1.11
C LEU A 85 -9.29 -2.61 1.25
N LEU A 86 -8.22 -2.58 0.47
CA LEU A 86 -7.40 -1.40 0.19
C LEU A 86 -7.85 -0.82 -1.15
N THR A 87 -8.33 0.41 -1.16
CA THR A 87 -8.75 1.09 -2.39
C THR A 87 -7.74 2.17 -2.74
N PHE A 88 -7.25 2.18 -3.98
CA PHE A 88 -6.48 3.27 -4.55
C PHE A 88 -7.36 4.18 -5.39
N LEU A 89 -7.15 5.48 -5.22
CA LEU A 89 -7.83 6.53 -5.95
C LEU A 89 -6.79 7.39 -6.66
N TYR A 90 -6.82 7.43 -7.99
CA TYR A 90 -5.87 8.20 -8.79
C TYR A 90 -6.46 8.65 -10.13
N LEU A 91 -5.71 9.51 -10.85
CA LEU A 91 -6.06 9.94 -12.20
C LEU A 91 -5.18 9.24 -13.23
N GLU A 92 -5.80 8.67 -14.27
CA GLU A 92 -5.14 8.16 -15.47
C GLU A 92 -5.67 8.92 -16.68
N ASP A 93 -4.81 9.65 -17.37
CA ASP A 93 -5.21 10.55 -18.48
C ASP A 93 -6.36 11.52 -18.11
N SER A 94 -6.33 12.04 -16.87
CA SER A 94 -7.36 12.90 -16.27
C SER A 94 -8.71 12.20 -15.98
N ILE A 95 -8.77 10.89 -16.11
CA ILE A 95 -9.93 10.08 -15.77
C ILE A 95 -9.73 9.52 -14.35
N PRO A 96 -10.70 9.70 -13.42
CA PRO A 96 -10.61 9.09 -12.10
C PRO A 96 -10.70 7.57 -12.21
N VAL A 97 -9.77 6.90 -11.55
CA VAL A 97 -9.69 5.45 -11.43
C VAL A 97 -9.77 5.08 -9.96
N GLU A 98 -10.58 4.06 -9.69
CA GLU A 98 -10.70 3.40 -8.39
C GLU A 98 -10.25 1.95 -8.56
N GLU A 99 -9.22 1.55 -7.82
CA GLU A 99 -8.62 0.23 -7.90
C GLU A 99 -8.65 -0.43 -6.52
N GLY A 100 -9.35 -1.56 -6.40
CA GLY A 100 -9.56 -2.25 -5.13
C GLY A 100 -8.70 -3.51 -5.00
N TRP A 101 -8.03 -3.65 -3.86
CA TRP A 101 -7.16 -4.75 -3.47
C TRP A 101 -7.65 -5.39 -2.18
N ARG A 102 -8.22 -6.59 -2.24
CA ARG A 102 -8.78 -7.22 -1.03
C ARG A 102 -7.74 -7.95 -0.19
N LYS A 103 -7.77 -7.77 1.12
CA LYS A 103 -6.95 -8.50 2.10
C LYS A 103 -7.19 -10.00 1.99
N GLN A 104 -6.14 -10.81 2.01
CA GLN A 104 -6.29 -12.25 2.15
C GLN A 104 -5.53 -12.77 3.35
N LEU A 105 -6.28 -13.45 4.19
CA LEU A 105 -5.76 -14.11 5.38
C LEU A 105 -4.98 -15.36 4.95
N TYR A 106 -3.65 -15.31 5.04
CA TYR A 106 -2.81 -16.50 4.92
C TYR A 106 -3.11 -17.41 6.13
N GLY A 107 -3.81 -18.54 5.90
CA GLY A 107 -4.08 -19.51 6.98
C GLY A 107 -5.40 -20.27 6.99
N LYS A 108 -6.30 -20.10 6.02
CA LYS A 108 -7.44 -21.03 5.86
C LYS A 108 -7.53 -21.54 4.43
N ASN A 109 -7.09 -22.79 4.26
CA ASN A 109 -7.51 -23.65 3.16
C ASN A 109 -9.05 -23.75 3.21
N PRO A 110 -9.79 -23.33 2.18
CA PRO A 110 -11.21 -23.67 2.08
C PRO A 110 -11.27 -25.16 1.69
N HIS A 111 -11.62 -26.00 2.66
CA HIS A 111 -12.24 -27.30 2.38
C HIS A 111 -13.73 -27.10 2.13
#